data_AF-A0A2E6Q221-F1
#
_entry.id   AF-A0A2E6Q221-F1
#
_cell.length_a   1.000
_cell.length_b   1.000
_cell.length_c   1.000
_cell.angle_alpha   90.00
_cell.angle_beta   90.00
_cell.angle_gamma   90.00
#
_symmetry.space_group_name_H-M   'P 1'
#
loop_
_entity.id
_entity.type
_entity.pdbx_description
1 polymer ?
#
loop_
_entity_poly.entity_id
_entity_poly.type
_entity_poly.pdbx_seq_one_letter_code
_entity_poly.pdbx_strand_id
1 'polypeptide(L)'
;MGINCLYEEIIEVEPGSYFIDLQFAGYFSISNAEPTPEPVAGDFDGDGDVDVDDYNALGNSLGLCASDTNRDSIVDFSDLLMVINDWGTTCDTNP
;
A
#
# COMPACT_ATOMS: atom_id res chain seq x y z
N MET A 1 38.63 -8.57 -36.84
CA MET A 1 37.54 -7.59 -36.88
C MET A 1 36.27 -8.33 -36.49
N GLY A 2 35.82 -8.18 -35.25
CA GLY A 2 34.58 -8.80 -34.78
C GLY A 2 33.40 -7.93 -35.20
N ILE A 3 32.43 -8.51 -35.89
CA ILE A 3 31.18 -7.86 -36.23
C ILE A 3 30.32 -7.74 -34.96
N ASN A 4 30.08 -6.50 -34.51
CA ASN A 4 29.03 -6.22 -33.54
C ASN A 4 27.71 -6.20 -34.29
N CYS A 5 26.99 -7.32 -34.28
CA CYS A 5 25.60 -7.34 -34.68
C CYS A 5 24.78 -6.66 -33.58
N LEU A 6 24.44 -5.38 -33.76
CA LEU A 6 23.39 -4.75 -32.97
C LEU A 6 22.06 -5.26 -33.53
N TYR A 7 21.31 -5.99 -32.72
CA TYR A 7 19.94 -6.40 -33.01
C TYR A 7 19.05 -5.17 -32.85
N GLU A 8 18.42 -4.74 -33.94
CA GLU A 8 17.36 -3.74 -33.95
C GLU A 8 16.02 -4.48 -34.06
N GLU A 9 15.08 -4.16 -33.17
CA GLU A 9 13.71 -4.68 -33.21
C GLU A 9 12.76 -3.52 -33.50
N ILE A 10 12.02 -3.62 -34.60
CA ILE A 10 11.04 -2.62 -35.03
C ILE A 10 9.66 -3.18 -34.69
N ILE A 11 8.91 -2.47 -33.85
CA ILE A 11 7.53 -2.82 -33.47
C ILE A 11 6.59 -1.85 -34.18
N GLU A 12 5.77 -2.37 -35.09
CA GLU A 12 4.73 -1.61 -35.78
C GLU A 12 3.44 -1.66 -34.96
N VAL A 13 2.88 -0.48 -34.65
CA VAL A 13 1.63 -0.30 -33.92
C VAL A 13 0.63 0.43 -34.78
N GLU A 14 -0.63 0.04 -34.68
CA GLU A 14 -1.74 0.70 -35.35
C GLU A 14 -1.86 2.18 -34.90
N PRO A 15 -2.49 3.05 -35.70
CA PRO A 15 -2.78 4.41 -35.27
C PRO A 15 -3.66 4.42 -34.01
N GLY A 16 -3.19 5.06 -32.94
CA GLY A 16 -3.93 5.13 -31.68
C GLY A 16 -3.16 5.85 -30.57
N SER A 17 -3.80 5.92 -29.40
CA SER A 17 -3.15 6.34 -28.16
C SER A 17 -2.76 5.10 -27.36
N TYR A 18 -1.54 5.11 -26.81
CA TYR A 18 -0.98 4.00 -26.06
C TYR A 18 -0.30 4.52 -24.79
N PHE A 19 -0.28 3.67 -23.78
CA PHE A 19 0.53 3.84 -22.59
C PHE A 19 1.85 3.09 -22.77
N ILE A 20 2.92 3.73 -22.34
CA ILE A 20 4.26 3.16 -22.26
C ILE A 20 4.55 2.98 -20.78
N ASP A 21 4.54 1.74 -20.33
CA ASP A 21 4.85 1.38 -18.94
C ASP A 21 6.29 0.85 -18.86
N LEU A 22 7.12 1.51 -18.07
CA LEU A 22 8.51 1.13 -17.83
C LEU A 22 8.59 0.35 -16.51
N GLN A 23 8.15 -0.91 -16.55
CA GLN A 23 8.17 -1.78 -15.37
C GLN A 23 9.62 -2.06 -14.93
N PHE A 24 9.79 -2.35 -13.63
CA PHE A 24 11.09 -2.58 -13.02
C PHE A 24 12.05 -3.45 -13.86
N ALA A 25 13.32 -3.01 -13.93
CA ALA A 25 14.46 -3.76 -14.48
C ALA A 25 14.43 -4.09 -16.00
N GLY A 26 14.17 -3.08 -16.84
CA GLY A 26 14.57 -3.11 -18.25
C GLY A 26 13.57 -3.75 -19.21
N TYR A 27 12.35 -3.99 -18.74
CA TYR A 27 11.22 -4.36 -19.57
C TYR A 27 10.32 -3.14 -19.80
N PHE A 28 9.58 -3.17 -20.88
CA PHE A 28 8.62 -2.14 -21.24
C PHE A 28 7.37 -2.80 -21.82
N SER A 29 6.20 -2.30 -21.43
CA SER A 29 4.91 -2.76 -21.93
C SER A 29 4.23 -1.65 -22.73
N ILE A 30 3.67 -2.02 -23.90
CA ILE A 30 2.76 -1.17 -24.67
C ILE A 30 1.35 -1.69 -24.46
N SER A 31 0.46 -0.83 -23.97
CA SER A 31 -0.96 -1.15 -23.83
C SER A 31 -1.84 -0.01 -24.32
N ASN A 32 -3.04 -0.36 -24.79
CA ASN A 32 -4.13 0.58 -25.01
C ASN A 32 -5.00 0.77 -23.75
N ALA A 33 -4.69 0.04 -22.67
CA ALA A 33 -5.27 0.19 -21.35
C ALA A 33 -4.35 1.06 -20.48
N GLU A 34 -4.95 1.89 -19.64
CA GLU A 34 -4.26 2.63 -18.59
C GLU A 34 -3.42 1.67 -17.74
N PRO A 35 -2.17 2.02 -17.37
CA PRO A 35 -1.37 1.20 -16.48
C PRO A 35 -2.09 1.08 -15.13
N THR A 36 -2.17 -0.13 -14.61
CA THR A 36 -2.59 -0.33 -13.21
C THR A 36 -1.51 0.25 -12.31
N PRO A 37 -1.84 1.03 -11.27
CA PRO A 37 -0.86 1.44 -10.27
C PRO A 37 -0.10 0.21 -9.78
N GLU A 38 1.23 0.31 -9.72
CA GLU A 38 2.01 -0.75 -9.09
C GLU A 38 1.52 -0.94 -7.65
N PRO A 39 1.39 -2.19 -7.17
CA PRO A 39 0.94 -2.42 -5.80
C PRO A 39 1.91 -1.74 -4.84
N VAL A 40 1.44 -0.69 -4.17
CA VAL A 40 2.24 0.05 -3.21
C VAL A 40 2.25 -0.78 -1.93
N ALA A 41 3.43 -1.19 -1.49
CA ALA A 41 3.54 -1.98 -0.27
C ALA A 41 3.03 -1.15 0.93
N GLY A 42 1.91 -1.55 1.51
CA GLY A 42 1.26 -0.83 2.61
C GLY A 42 -0.06 -0.15 2.24
N ASP A 43 -0.39 -0.06 0.95
CA ASP A 43 -1.68 0.43 0.43
C ASP A 43 -2.75 -0.66 0.64
N PHE A 44 -3.37 -0.63 1.82
CA PHE A 44 -4.39 -1.57 2.25
C PHE A 44 -5.80 -1.15 1.84
N ASP A 45 -6.03 0.12 1.49
CA ASP A 45 -7.32 0.60 1.03
C ASP A 45 -7.45 0.73 -0.51
N GLY A 46 -6.34 0.64 -1.23
CA GLY A 46 -6.24 0.53 -2.68
C GLY A 46 -6.32 1.87 -3.41
N ASP A 47 -6.04 2.98 -2.73
CA ASP A 47 -6.14 4.32 -3.31
C ASP A 47 -4.85 4.81 -4.02
N GLY A 48 -3.77 4.03 -3.89
CA GLY A 48 -2.52 4.24 -4.59
C GLY A 48 -1.48 5.05 -3.83
N ASP A 49 -1.70 5.38 -2.55
CA ASP A 49 -0.66 5.89 -1.67
C ASP A 49 -0.51 5.11 -0.35
N VAL A 50 0.30 5.63 0.58
CA VAL A 50 0.50 5.01 1.89
C VAL A 50 0.31 6.06 2.96
N ASP A 51 -0.79 6.00 3.69
CA ASP A 51 -1.15 7.00 4.67
C ASP A 51 -1.89 6.45 5.92
N VAL A 52 -2.69 7.29 6.58
CA VAL A 52 -3.42 6.91 7.80
C VAL A 52 -4.68 6.10 7.50
N ASP A 53 -5.25 6.22 6.31
CA ASP A 53 -6.44 5.52 5.90
C ASP A 53 -6.15 4.02 5.69
N ASP A 54 -4.93 3.66 5.27
CA ASP A 54 -4.43 2.27 5.30
C ASP A 54 -4.42 1.65 6.69
N TYR A 55 -3.94 2.40 7.68
CA TYR A 55 -3.92 1.94 9.08
C TYR A 55 -5.33 1.64 9.57
N ASN A 56 -6.28 2.51 9.21
CA ASN A 56 -7.70 2.33 9.54
C ASN A 56 -8.30 1.14 8.78
N ALA A 57 -7.99 0.97 7.50
CA ALA A 57 -8.46 -0.14 6.66
C ALA A 57 -7.96 -1.49 7.19
N LEU A 58 -6.69 -1.58 7.59
CA LEU A 58 -6.12 -2.75 8.24
C LEU A 58 -6.78 -3.02 9.59
N GLY A 59 -6.95 -1.99 10.43
CA GLY A 59 -7.63 -2.09 11.72
C GLY A 59 -9.04 -2.66 11.59
N ASN A 60 -9.85 -2.11 10.67
CA ASN A 60 -11.19 -2.58 10.37
C ASN A 60 -11.20 -4.06 9.93
N SER A 61 -10.24 -4.45 9.09
CA SER A 61 -10.11 -5.84 8.61
C SER A 61 -9.75 -6.83 9.72
N LEU A 62 -9.06 -6.37 10.76
CA LEU A 62 -8.71 -7.14 11.94
C LEU A 62 -9.78 -7.09 13.05
N GLY A 63 -10.88 -6.36 12.83
CA GLY A 63 -11.92 -6.14 13.83
C GLY A 63 -11.49 -5.20 14.97
N LEU A 64 -10.42 -4.43 14.77
CA LEU A 64 -9.93 -3.45 15.73
C LEU A 64 -10.63 -2.12 15.49
N CYS A 65 -11.37 -1.63 16.48
CA CYS A 65 -11.92 -0.28 16.48
C CYS A 65 -11.04 0.62 17.36
N ALA A 66 -11.00 1.93 17.08
CA ALA A 66 -10.28 2.88 17.95
C ALA A 66 -10.74 2.83 19.42
N SER A 67 -12.00 2.44 19.66
CA SER A 67 -12.59 2.28 21.00
C SER A 67 -12.34 0.92 21.64
N ASP A 68 -11.84 -0.08 20.89
CA ASP A 68 -11.41 -1.39 21.39
C ASP A 68 -9.96 -1.25 21.90
N THR A 69 -9.85 -0.64 23.07
CA THR A 69 -8.56 -0.36 23.72
C THR A 69 -7.86 -1.63 24.19
N ASN A 70 -8.61 -2.67 24.57
CA ASN A 70 -8.02 -3.92 25.05
C ASN A 70 -7.67 -4.93 23.93
N ARG A 71 -8.09 -4.64 22.69
CA ARG A 71 -7.85 -5.42 21.46
C ARG A 71 -8.43 -6.83 21.52
N ASP A 72 -9.60 -6.99 22.14
CA ASP A 72 -10.31 -8.26 22.19
C ASP A 72 -11.42 -8.40 21.13
N SER A 73 -11.53 -7.42 20.22
CA SER A 73 -12.53 -7.29 19.14
C SER A 73 -13.96 -6.98 19.60
N ILE A 74 -14.18 -6.63 20.86
CA ILE A 74 -15.48 -6.26 21.41
C ILE A 74 -15.36 -4.93 22.13
N VAL A 75 -16.17 -3.94 21.74
CA VAL A 75 -16.24 -2.67 22.49
C VAL A 75 -17.20 -2.84 23.66
N ASP A 76 -16.67 -2.95 24.88
CA ASP A 76 -17.48 -3.09 26.10
C ASP A 76 -16.92 -2.34 27.34
N PHE A 77 -17.36 -2.74 28.53
CA PHE A 77 -16.93 -2.09 29.78
C PHE A 77 -15.45 -2.30 30.08
N SER A 78 -14.84 -3.37 29.58
CA SER A 78 -13.44 -3.72 29.77
C SER A 78 -12.52 -2.70 29.11
N ASP A 79 -12.91 -2.13 27.97
CA ASP A 79 -12.22 -1.02 27.32
C ASP A 79 -12.17 0.22 28.18
N LEU A 80 -13.34 0.60 28.71
CA LEU A 80 -13.44 1.75 29.59
C LEU A 80 -12.56 1.59 30.84
N LEU A 81 -12.50 0.37 31.40
CA LEU A 81 -11.62 0.08 32.53
C LEU A 81 -10.14 0.26 32.16
N MET A 82 -9.74 -0.13 30.96
CA MET A 82 -8.36 0.08 30.49
C MET A 82 -8.02 1.56 30.40
N VAL A 83 -8.89 2.37 29.79
CA VAL A 83 -8.72 3.84 29.69
C VAL A 83 -8.59 4.50 31.06
N ILE A 84 -9.43 4.10 32.02
CA ILE A 84 -9.41 4.66 33.38
C ILE A 84 -8.16 4.18 34.15
N ASN A 85 -7.77 2.92 33.99
CA ASN A 85 -6.60 2.35 34.67
C ASN A 85 -5.31 3.06 34.27
N ASP A 86 -5.18 3.40 32.99
CA ASP A 86 -3.96 4.00 32.45
C ASP A 86 -4.03 5.54 32.43
N TRP A 87 -5.07 6.12 33.05
CA TRP A 87 -5.28 7.57 33.02
C TRP A 87 -4.15 8.34 33.70
N GLY A 88 -3.45 9.16 32.94
CA GLY A 88 -2.32 9.95 33.44
C GLY A 88 -0.99 9.19 33.49
N THR A 89 -0.92 7.97 32.94
CA THR A 89 0.36 7.31 32.67
C THR A 89 1.15 8.12 31.64
N THR A 90 2.46 8.26 31.84
CA THR A 90 3.35 8.91 30.88
C THR A 90 4.25 7.88 30.24
N CYS A 91 4.57 8.08 28.96
CA CYS A 91 5.56 7.29 28.24
C CYS A 91 6.99 7.71 28.60
N ASP A 92 7.27 7.91 29.89
CA ASP A 92 8.62 8.23 30.34
C ASP A 92 9.36 6.93 30.63
N THR A 93 10.42 6.69 29.87
CA THR A 93 11.32 5.54 30.02
C THR A 93 12.38 5.76 31.11
N ASN A 94 12.16 6.70 32.05
CA ASN A 94 13.12 6.96 33.12
C ASN A 94 12.66 6.27 34.43
N PRO A 95 13.37 5.22 34.90
CA PRO A 95 13.00 4.46 36.09
C PRO A 95 13.04 5.28 37.39
#